data_AF-K0Z8A9-F1
#
_entry.id   AF-K0Z8A9-F1
#
_cell.length_a   1.000
_cell.length_b   1.000
_cell.length_c   1.000
_cell.angle_alpha   90.00
_cell.angle_beta   90.00
_cell.angle_gamma   90.00
#
_symmetry.space_group_name_H-M   'P 1'
#
loop_
_entity.id
_entity.type
_entity.pdbx_description
1 polymer ?
#
loop_
_entity_poly.entity_id
_entity_poly.type
_entity_poly.pdbx_seq_one_letter_code
_entity_poly.pdbx_strand_id
1 'polypeptide(L)'
;MMKELFGEFLGTLILIFLGNGVVAGVVLPKTKSNNSGWIVITMGWGIAVAVAAFVSGTLSPAHLNPAVTFAMALKGTLSWGSVFPYILAQFAGAMVAQILVWLQFKPHYEAEENAGNILATFSTGPAIKNTVSNLISEILGTFVLLLTIFALGLYDL
;
A
#
# COMPACT_ATOMS: atom_id res chain seq x y z
N MET A 1 -2.96 21.74 3.70
CA MET A 1 -4.17 20.90 3.80
C MET A 1 -4.71 20.38 2.47
N MET A 2 -5.42 21.15 1.62
CA MET A 2 -6.02 20.59 0.38
C MET A 2 -4.99 19.96 -0.58
N LYS A 3 -3.85 20.64 -0.77
CA LYS A 3 -2.71 20.12 -1.54
C LYS A 3 -2.16 18.82 -0.95
N GLU A 4 -2.02 18.74 0.37
CA GLU A 4 -1.54 17.54 1.06
C GLU A 4 -2.52 16.38 0.95
N LEU A 5 -3.82 16.62 1.13
CA LEU A 5 -4.85 15.59 0.98
C LEU A 5 -4.87 15.02 -0.45
N PHE A 6 -4.68 15.88 -1.45
CA PHE A 6 -4.52 15.41 -2.83
C PHE A 6 -3.22 14.60 -3.00
N GLY A 7 -2.13 15.00 -2.36
CA GLY A 7 -0.89 14.22 -2.32
C GLY A 7 -1.11 12.82 -1.72
N GLU A 8 -1.76 12.73 -0.57
CA GLU A 8 -2.10 11.46 0.08
C GLU A 8 -3.00 10.57 -0.79
N PHE A 9 -4.01 11.16 -1.43
CA PHE A 9 -4.86 10.46 -2.39
C PHE A 9 -4.05 9.92 -3.58
N LEU A 10 -3.27 10.77 -4.24
CA LEU A 10 -2.51 10.42 -5.44
C LEU A 10 -1.40 9.41 -5.12
N GLY A 11 -0.69 9.61 -4.02
CA GLY A 11 0.37 8.72 -3.57
C GLY A 11 -0.19 7.34 -3.22
N THR A 12 -1.25 7.24 -2.43
CA THR A 12 -1.86 5.94 -2.10
C THR A 12 -2.48 5.29 -3.35
N LEU A 13 -3.01 6.08 -4.29
CA LEU A 13 -3.46 5.56 -5.58
C LEU A 13 -2.30 4.88 -6.32
N ILE A 14 -1.16 5.56 -6.49
CA ILE A 14 0.01 5.00 -7.17
C ILE A 14 0.55 3.77 -6.44
N LEU A 15 0.65 3.85 -5.11
CA LEU A 15 1.11 2.75 -4.25
C LEU A 15 0.28 1.48 -4.49
N ILE A 16 -1.05 1.60 -4.41
CA ILE A 16 -1.95 0.45 -4.56
C ILE A 16 -2.03 0.01 -6.02
N PHE A 17 -2.02 0.92 -6.98
CA PHE A 17 -2.09 0.57 -8.40
C PHE A 17 -0.89 -0.28 -8.82
N LEU A 18 0.31 0.10 -8.38
CA LEU A 18 1.54 -0.65 -8.67
C LEU A 18 1.67 -1.91 -7.79
N GLY A 19 1.42 -1.79 -6.49
CA GLY A 19 1.53 -2.89 -5.53
C GLY A 19 0.53 -4.01 -5.79
N ASN A 20 -0.77 -3.70 -5.87
CA ASN A 20 -1.77 -4.71 -6.21
C ASN A 20 -1.67 -5.13 -7.68
N GLY A 21 -1.19 -4.25 -8.57
CA GLY A 21 -0.90 -4.59 -9.96
C GLY A 21 0.15 -5.69 -10.11
N VAL A 22 1.25 -5.65 -9.34
CA VAL A 22 2.24 -6.73 -9.35
C VAL A 22 1.68 -8.03 -8.76
N VAL A 23 0.85 -7.94 -7.71
CA VAL A 23 0.18 -9.13 -7.16
C VAL A 23 -0.75 -9.74 -8.20
N ALA A 24 -1.64 -8.96 -8.81
CA ALA A 24 -2.53 -9.40 -9.88
C ALA A 24 -1.77 -10.02 -11.05
N GLY A 25 -0.65 -9.40 -11.46
CA GLY A 25 0.24 -9.94 -12.46
C GLY A 25 0.84 -11.28 -12.08
N VAL A 26 1.14 -11.55 -10.82
CA VAL A 26 1.77 -12.81 -10.39
C VAL A 26 0.76 -13.90 -10.08
N VAL A 27 -0.39 -13.56 -9.49
CA VAL A 27 -1.34 -14.56 -8.97
C VAL A 27 -2.46 -14.91 -9.94
N LEU A 28 -2.92 -13.97 -10.78
CA LEU A 28 -4.02 -14.24 -11.71
C LEU A 28 -3.54 -15.07 -12.90
N PRO A 29 -4.40 -15.94 -13.46
CA PRO A 29 -4.02 -16.83 -14.54
C PRO A 29 -3.86 -16.06 -15.86
N LYS A 30 -3.10 -16.65 -16.78
CA LYS A 30 -2.90 -16.15 -18.16
C LYS A 30 -2.23 -14.77 -18.26
N THR A 31 -1.78 -14.18 -17.16
CA THR A 31 -0.86 -13.03 -17.20
C THR A 31 0.53 -13.52 -17.62
N LYS A 32 1.33 -12.65 -18.23
CA LYS A 32 2.70 -13.01 -18.64
C LYS A 32 3.64 -13.24 -17.45
N SER A 33 3.32 -12.66 -16.30
CA SER A 33 4.06 -12.80 -15.05
C SER A 33 3.44 -13.84 -14.10
N ASN A 34 2.43 -14.61 -14.54
CA ASN A 34 1.80 -15.61 -13.69
C ASN A 34 2.85 -16.57 -13.13
N ASN A 35 2.76 -16.85 -11.83
CA ASN A 35 3.67 -17.74 -11.11
C ASN A 35 5.17 -17.33 -11.17
N SER A 36 5.47 -16.04 -11.32
CA SER A 36 6.86 -15.52 -11.28
C SER A 36 7.48 -15.50 -9.88
N GLY A 37 6.74 -15.92 -8.85
CA GLY A 37 7.22 -16.11 -7.48
C GLY A 37 7.13 -14.87 -6.58
N TRP A 38 7.32 -15.10 -5.28
CA TRP A 38 7.13 -14.10 -4.23
C TRP A 38 8.11 -12.92 -4.30
N ILE A 39 9.33 -13.14 -4.82
CA ILE A 39 10.35 -12.09 -4.95
C ILE A 39 9.92 -10.96 -5.90
N VAL A 40 9.15 -11.27 -6.96
CA VAL A 40 8.62 -10.26 -7.88
C VAL A 40 7.59 -9.39 -7.17
N ILE A 41 6.75 -10.00 -6.32
CA ILE A 41 5.77 -9.29 -5.52
C ILE A 41 6.46 -8.35 -4.52
N THR A 42 7.39 -8.86 -3.71
CA THR A 42 8.03 -8.03 -2.66
C THR A 42 8.89 -6.92 -3.24
N MET A 43 9.65 -7.18 -4.31
CA MET A 43 10.41 -6.16 -5.02
C MET A 43 9.50 -5.11 -5.67
N GLY A 44 8.42 -5.56 -6.34
CA GLY A 44 7.45 -4.67 -6.96
C GLY A 44 6.77 -3.75 -5.94
N TRP A 45 6.40 -4.27 -4.77
CA TRP A 45 5.87 -3.47 -3.66
C TRP A 45 6.89 -2.46 -3.11
N GLY A 46 8.15 -2.86 -2.93
CA GLY A 46 9.21 -1.95 -2.49
C GLY A 46 9.40 -0.77 -3.43
N ILE A 47 9.43 -1.03 -4.74
CA ILE A 47 9.51 0.02 -5.77
C ILE A 47 8.24 0.87 -5.79
N ALA A 48 7.05 0.26 -5.67
CA ALA A 48 5.78 0.98 -5.62
C ALA A 48 5.75 2.01 -4.48
N VAL A 49 6.22 1.63 -3.28
CA VAL A 49 6.33 2.53 -2.13
C VAL A 49 7.27 3.70 -2.44
N ALA A 50 8.46 3.44 -3.01
CA ALA A 50 9.41 4.49 -3.34
C ALA A 50 8.83 5.48 -4.37
N VAL A 51 8.24 4.97 -5.46
CA VAL A 51 7.63 5.81 -6.51
C VAL A 51 6.49 6.65 -5.94
N ALA A 52 5.59 6.03 -5.16
CA ALA A 52 4.48 6.72 -4.54
C ALA A 52 4.96 7.83 -3.58
N ALA A 53 5.99 7.56 -2.78
CA ALA A 53 6.59 8.53 -1.87
C ALA A 53 7.25 9.69 -2.62
N PHE A 54 7.99 9.43 -3.72
CA PHE A 54 8.60 10.50 -4.52
C PHE A 54 7.57 11.40 -5.20
N VAL A 55 6.50 10.82 -5.76
CA VAL A 55 5.42 11.61 -6.38
C VAL A 55 4.67 12.41 -5.31
N SER A 56 4.23 11.74 -4.24
CA SER A 56 3.46 12.39 -3.18
C SER A 56 4.28 13.41 -2.40
N GLY A 57 5.58 13.20 -2.22
CA GLY A 57 6.48 14.07 -1.46
C GLY A 57 6.55 15.51 -1.98
N THR A 58 6.20 15.73 -3.25
CA THR A 58 6.11 17.09 -3.84
C THR A 58 4.83 17.84 -3.43
N LEU A 59 3.85 17.11 -2.88
CA LEU A 59 2.49 17.57 -2.58
C LEU A 59 2.12 17.48 -1.09
N SER A 60 2.53 16.40 -0.43
CA SER A 60 2.27 16.06 0.98
C SER A 60 3.54 15.48 1.63
N PRO A 61 3.56 15.30 2.96
CA PRO A 61 4.61 14.54 3.65
C PRO A 61 4.69 13.05 3.28
N ALA A 62 3.84 12.59 2.35
CA ALA A 62 3.78 11.22 1.85
C ALA A 62 3.60 10.17 2.97
N HIS A 63 2.57 10.33 3.81
CA HIS A 63 2.29 9.30 4.81
C HIS A 63 1.82 8.01 4.14
N LEU A 64 0.86 8.14 3.20
CA LEU A 64 0.30 7.11 2.33
C LEU A 64 -0.25 5.86 3.06
N ASN A 65 -0.32 5.94 4.39
CA ASN A 65 -0.59 4.85 5.30
C ASN A 65 -1.19 5.42 6.60
N PRO A 66 -2.33 4.90 7.08
CA PRO A 66 -2.94 5.33 8.33
C PRO A 66 -2.04 5.18 9.57
N ALA A 67 -1.25 4.11 9.67
CA ALA A 67 -0.33 3.89 10.78
C ALA A 67 0.80 4.94 10.81
N VAL A 68 1.33 5.31 9.62
CA VAL A 68 2.32 6.39 9.49
C VAL A 68 1.68 7.73 9.88
N THR A 69 0.46 8.00 9.41
CA THR A 69 -0.29 9.22 9.74
C THR A 69 -0.49 9.35 11.25
N PHE A 70 -0.90 8.27 11.91
CA PHE A 70 -1.07 8.23 13.35
C PHE A 70 0.25 8.41 14.10
N ALA A 71 1.33 7.77 13.64
CA ALA A 71 2.65 7.92 14.22
C ALA A 71 3.19 9.36 14.11
N MET A 72 2.92 10.05 12.99
CA MET A 72 3.30 11.46 12.81
C MET A 72 2.49 12.40 13.71
N ALA A 73 1.21 12.07 13.98
CA ALA A 73 0.41 12.81 14.95
C ALA A 73 0.92 12.60 16.39
N LEU A 74 1.30 11.37 16.77
CA LEU A 74 1.94 11.08 18.04
C LEU A 74 3.28 11.79 18.20
N LYS A 75 4.07 11.89 17.12
CA LYS A 75 5.33 12.64 17.08
C LYS A 75 5.13 14.16 17.19
N GLY A 76 3.92 14.65 16.96
CA GLY A 76 3.58 16.08 16.97
C GLY A 76 3.88 16.81 15.66
N THR A 77 4.23 16.09 14.58
CA THR A 77 4.49 16.67 13.25
C THR A 77 3.24 16.79 12.38
N LEU A 78 2.11 16.21 12.82
CA LEU A 78 0.79 16.36 12.21
C LEU A 78 -0.23 16.74 13.29
N SER A 79 -1.09 17.73 13.01
CA SER A 79 -2.20 18.05 13.91
C SER A 79 -3.23 16.91 13.93
N TRP A 80 -3.73 16.54 15.11
CA TRP A 80 -4.75 15.50 15.29
C TRP A 80 -6.02 15.73 14.45
N GLY A 81 -6.42 16.98 14.23
CA GLY A 81 -7.56 17.30 13.36
C GLY A 81 -7.36 16.93 11.88
N SER A 82 -6.11 16.66 11.47
CA SER A 82 -5.75 16.29 10.10
C SER A 82 -5.69 14.78 9.89
N VAL A 83 -5.60 13.99 10.97
CA VAL A 83 -5.44 12.52 10.90
C VAL A 83 -6.58 11.87 10.12
N PHE A 84 -7.82 12.16 10.50
CA PHE A 84 -8.98 11.56 9.85
C PHE A 84 -9.12 11.99 8.36
N PRO A 85 -8.98 13.29 8.01
CA PRO A 85 -8.92 13.71 6.60
C PRO A 85 -7.83 13.01 5.76
N TYR A 86 -6.62 12.85 6.30
CA TYR A 86 -5.52 12.14 5.63
C TYR A 86 -5.90 10.68 5.35
N ILE A 87 -6.43 9.99 6.36
CA ILE A 87 -6.87 8.59 6.25
C ILE A 87 -7.96 8.45 5.19
N LEU A 88 -8.95 9.35 5.15
CA LEU A 88 -9.98 9.33 4.11
C LEU A 88 -9.42 9.51 2.71
N ALA A 89 -8.45 10.42 2.53
CA ALA A 89 -7.78 10.61 1.24
C ALA A 89 -7.02 9.36 0.79
N GLN A 90 -6.29 8.72 1.72
CA GLN A 90 -5.56 7.46 1.46
C GLN A 90 -6.53 6.34 1.05
N PHE A 91 -7.62 6.14 1.79
CA PHE A 91 -8.63 5.13 1.44
C PHE A 91 -9.28 5.40 0.09
N ALA A 92 -9.63 6.66 -0.21
CA ALA A 92 -10.19 7.02 -1.52
C ALA A 92 -9.19 6.72 -2.66
N GLY A 93 -7.90 7.03 -2.47
CA GLY A 93 -6.85 6.71 -3.43
C GLY A 93 -6.71 5.21 -3.65
N ALA A 94 -6.67 4.43 -2.56
CA ALA A 94 -6.61 2.98 -2.61
C ALA A 94 -7.81 2.35 -3.34
N MET A 95 -9.02 2.82 -3.09
CA MET A 95 -10.24 2.31 -3.74
C MET A 95 -10.22 2.57 -5.24
N VAL A 96 -9.87 3.80 -5.66
CA VAL A 96 -9.75 4.14 -7.08
C VAL A 96 -8.67 3.30 -7.75
N ALA A 97 -7.50 3.16 -7.13
CA ALA A 97 -6.43 2.32 -7.64
C ALA A 97 -6.85 0.86 -7.83
N GLN A 98 -7.57 0.28 -6.86
CA GLN A 98 -8.03 -1.10 -6.98
C GLN A 98 -9.03 -1.29 -8.11
N ILE A 99 -9.92 -0.32 -8.35
CA ILE A 99 -10.81 -0.34 -9.52
C ILE A 99 -9.99 -0.34 -10.81
N LEU A 100 -8.93 0.47 -10.89
CA LEU A 100 -8.05 0.53 -12.05
C LEU A 100 -7.26 -0.78 -12.25
N VAL A 101 -6.77 -1.41 -11.19
CA VAL A 101 -6.15 -2.75 -11.25
C VAL A 101 -7.16 -3.79 -11.76
N TRP A 102 -8.38 -3.77 -11.24
CA TRP A 102 -9.43 -4.66 -11.71
C TRP A 102 -9.73 -4.46 -13.20
N LEU A 103 -9.85 -3.21 -13.66
CA LEU A 103 -10.06 -2.91 -15.09
C LEU A 103 -8.89 -3.38 -15.96
N GLN A 104 -7.65 -3.13 -15.53
CA GLN A 104 -6.43 -3.53 -16.24
C GLN A 104 -6.33 -5.05 -16.42
N PHE A 105 -6.77 -5.82 -15.41
CA PHE A 105 -6.67 -7.28 -15.39
C PHE A 105 -8.02 -7.99 -15.60
N LYS A 106 -9.07 -7.29 -16.04
CA LYS A 106 -10.45 -7.81 -16.07
C LYS A 106 -10.59 -9.20 -16.71
N PRO A 107 -10.01 -9.50 -17.89
CA PRO A 107 -10.09 -10.84 -18.48
C PRO A 107 -9.40 -11.93 -17.65
N HIS A 108 -8.36 -11.56 -16.90
CA HIS A 108 -7.64 -12.47 -16.01
C HIS A 108 -8.44 -12.77 -14.74
N TYR A 109 -9.16 -11.77 -14.21
CA TYR A 109 -10.13 -11.99 -13.13
C TYR A 109 -11.29 -12.88 -13.58
N GLU A 110 -11.82 -12.68 -14.79
CA GLU A 110 -12.89 -13.53 -15.34
C GLU A 110 -12.45 -14.97 -15.60
N ALA A 111 -11.15 -15.19 -15.81
CA ALA A 111 -10.56 -16.51 -16.00
C ALA A 111 -10.10 -17.18 -14.70
N GLU A 112 -10.21 -16.50 -13.55
CA GLU A 112 -9.80 -17.03 -12.25
C GLU A 112 -10.97 -17.73 -11.56
N GLU A 113 -10.73 -18.95 -11.11
CA GLU A 113 -11.73 -19.78 -10.42
C GLU A 113 -11.50 -19.81 -8.90
N ASN A 114 -10.28 -19.52 -8.45
CA ASN A 114 -9.91 -19.50 -7.04
C ASN A 114 -10.18 -18.11 -6.42
N ALA A 115 -11.24 -18.02 -5.63
CA ALA A 115 -11.58 -16.79 -4.90
C ALA A 115 -10.45 -16.28 -3.97
N GLY A 116 -9.58 -17.16 -3.48
CA GLY A 116 -8.40 -16.79 -2.70
C GLY A 116 -7.36 -16.02 -3.50
N ASN A 117 -7.13 -16.40 -4.76
CA ASN A 117 -6.23 -15.67 -5.67
C ASN A 117 -6.80 -14.29 -6.00
N ILE A 118 -8.12 -14.21 -6.23
CA ILE A 118 -8.80 -12.92 -6.41
C ILE A 118 -8.60 -12.07 -5.17
N LEU A 119 -8.96 -12.57 -3.98
CA LEU A 119 -8.84 -11.82 -2.71
C LEU A 119 -7.41 -11.34 -2.43
N ALA A 120 -6.39 -12.13 -2.79
CA ALA A 120 -4.99 -11.77 -2.62
C ALA A 120 -4.59 -10.50 -3.37
N THR A 121 -5.28 -10.16 -4.46
CA THR A 121 -5.06 -8.91 -5.20
C THR A 121 -5.71 -7.67 -4.56
N PHE A 122 -6.50 -7.84 -3.50
CA PHE A 122 -7.20 -6.75 -2.79
C PHE A 122 -6.69 -6.56 -1.37
N SER A 123 -6.35 -7.65 -0.68
CA SER A 123 -6.00 -7.64 0.74
C SER A 123 -5.12 -8.82 1.13
N THR A 124 -4.44 -8.69 2.26
CA THR A 124 -3.64 -9.78 2.84
C THR A 124 -4.51 -10.76 3.62
N GLY A 125 -4.16 -12.04 3.54
CA GLY A 125 -4.75 -13.11 4.32
C GLY A 125 -3.65 -13.96 4.97
N PRO A 126 -3.88 -14.53 6.16
CA PRO A 126 -2.85 -15.30 6.83
C PRO A 126 -2.68 -16.68 6.17
N ALA A 127 -1.45 -17.11 5.97
CA ALA A 127 -1.14 -18.46 5.47
C ALA A 127 -1.60 -19.55 6.45
N ILE A 128 -1.45 -19.30 7.76
CA ILE A 128 -2.01 -20.12 8.84
C ILE A 128 -2.82 -19.20 9.74
N LYS A 129 -4.08 -19.56 9.98
CA LYS A 129 -4.97 -18.74 10.81
C LYS A 129 -4.62 -18.92 12.30
N ASN A 130 -3.88 -17.96 12.86
CA ASN A 130 -3.69 -17.79 14.28
C ASN A 130 -3.69 -16.29 14.61
N THR A 131 -4.77 -15.79 15.21
CA THR A 131 -4.98 -14.35 15.42
C THR A 131 -3.83 -13.69 16.20
N VAL A 132 -3.30 -14.36 17.22
CA VAL A 132 -2.23 -13.79 18.06
C VAL A 132 -0.92 -13.73 17.30
N SER A 133 -0.51 -14.82 16.65
CA SER A 133 0.72 -14.85 15.85
C SER A 133 0.66 -13.87 14.68
N ASN A 134 -0.49 -13.75 14.03
CA ASN A 134 -0.69 -12.84 12.91
C ASN A 134 -0.65 -11.37 13.38
N LEU A 135 -1.25 -11.05 14.54
CA LEU A 135 -1.16 -9.72 15.13
C LEU A 135 0.29 -9.34 15.46
N ILE A 136 1.05 -10.26 16.06
CA ILE A 136 2.47 -10.05 16.36
C ILE A 136 3.25 -9.77 15.06
N SER A 137 2.99 -10.53 14.00
CA SER A 137 3.62 -10.32 12.70
C SER A 137 3.38 -8.90 12.15
N GLU A 138 2.14 -8.42 12.17
CA GLU A 138 1.77 -7.07 11.69
C GLU A 138 2.38 -5.96 12.55
N ILE A 139 2.43 -6.15 13.88
CA ILE A 139 3.10 -5.20 14.79
C ILE A 139 4.59 -5.11 14.47
N LEU A 140 5.28 -6.24 14.33
CA LEU A 140 6.72 -6.26 14.04
C LEU A 140 7.04 -5.64 12.68
N GLY A 141 6.27 -5.97 11.64
CA GLY A 141 6.43 -5.39 10.31
C GLY A 141 6.21 -3.87 10.30
N THR A 142 5.14 -3.41 10.96
CA THR A 142 4.84 -1.97 11.06
C THR A 142 5.87 -1.22 11.91
N PHE A 143 6.38 -1.85 12.98
CA PHE A 143 7.45 -1.27 13.79
C PHE A 143 8.71 -1.02 12.95
N VAL A 144 9.15 -2.02 12.17
CA VAL A 144 10.33 -1.86 11.29
C VAL A 144 10.08 -0.77 10.25
N LEU A 145 8.89 -0.71 9.64
CA LEU A 145 8.51 0.34 8.70
C LEU A 145 8.66 1.75 9.32
N LEU A 146 8.06 1.97 10.49
CA LEU A 146 8.12 3.26 11.18
C LEU A 146 9.53 3.61 11.63
N LEU A 147 10.28 2.63 12.14
CA LEU A 147 11.68 2.81 12.51
C LEU A 147 12.51 3.27 11.31
N THR A 148 12.34 2.65 10.14
CA THR A 148 13.04 3.03 8.91
C THR A 148 12.66 4.43 8.46
N ILE A 149 11.37 4.78 8.44
CA ILE A 149 10.91 6.13 8.05
C ILE A 149 11.52 7.20 8.97
N PHE A 150 11.48 6.98 10.28
CA PHE A 150 12.05 7.93 11.23
C PHE A 150 13.56 8.02 11.14
N ALA A 151 14.26 6.90 10.93
CA ALA A 151 15.71 6.90 10.77
C ALA A 151 16.15 7.61 9.49
N LEU A 152 15.48 7.36 8.36
CA LEU A 152 15.80 8.04 7.09
C LEU A 152 15.57 9.54 7.16
N GLY A 153 14.53 9.99 7.86
CA GLY A 153 14.27 11.41 8.09
C GLY A 153 15.29 12.13 9.00
N LEU A 154 16.30 11.44 9.54
CA LEU A 154 17.41 12.04 10.29
C LEU A 154 18.61 12.40 9.39
N TYR A 155 18.61 11.95 8.14
CA TYR A 155 19.68 12.20 7.19
C TYR A 155 19.22 13.23 6.15
N ASP A 156 19.96 14.32 5.98
CA ASP A 156 19.81 15.23 4.84
C ASP A 156 20.50 14.57 3.62
N LEU A 157 19.75 13.73 2.90
CA LEU A 157 20.20 13.07 1.66
C LEU A 157 20.09 13.99 0.44
#